data_AF-A0A2G1XNR0-F1
#
_entry.id   AF-A0A2G1XNR0-F1
#
_cell.length_a   1.000
_cell.length_b   1.000
_cell.length_c   1.000
_cell.angle_alpha   90.00
_cell.angle_beta   90.00
_cell.angle_gamma   90.00
#
_symmetry.space_group_name_H-M   'P 1'
#
loop_
_entity.id
_entity.type
_entity.pdbx_description
1 polymer ?
#
loop_
_entity_poly.entity_id
_entity_poly.type
_entity_poly.pdbx_seq_one_letter_code
_entity_poly.pdbx_strand_id
1 'polypeptide(L)'
;MADTPNHSDESAKPLTAPQVLRAAHEQFAELTGRHPEGVSRFERTEDGWVLEAEVVEITRVPETMSVIALYEVTLDSGGLLTGYRRVRRYERGRTDSR
;
A
#
# COMPACT_ATOMS: atom_id res chain seq x y z
N MET A 1 7.75 17.66 -49.27
CA MET A 1 7.89 16.34 -48.64
C MET A 1 7.76 16.58 -47.15
N ALA A 2 6.76 15.96 -46.52
CA ALA A 2 6.22 16.37 -45.23
C ALA A 2 7.23 16.22 -44.08
N ASP A 3 7.37 17.30 -43.30
CA ASP A 3 7.95 17.27 -41.97
C ASP A 3 6.95 16.55 -41.06
N THR A 4 7.28 15.33 -40.64
CA THR A 4 6.44 14.56 -39.72
C THR A 4 7.01 14.77 -38.31
N PRO A 5 6.32 15.51 -37.41
CA PRO A 5 6.75 15.56 -36.03
C PRO A 5 6.42 14.21 -35.38
N ASN A 6 7.49 13.45 -35.12
CA ASN A 6 7.48 12.17 -34.43
C ASN A 6 6.87 12.33 -33.02
N HIS A 7 5.58 12.05 -32.87
CA HIS A 7 4.92 11.87 -31.58
C HIS A 7 5.11 10.42 -31.14
N SER A 8 6.09 10.13 -30.29
CA SER A 8 6.07 8.93 -29.41
C SER A 8 7.30 8.90 -28.52
N ASP A 9 7.25 9.69 -27.45
CA ASP A 9 7.70 9.22 -26.14
C ASP A 9 7.02 10.12 -25.10
N GLU A 10 5.70 9.98 -25.00
CA GLU A 10 4.98 10.38 -23.80
C GLU A 10 5.40 9.39 -22.70
N SER A 11 6.62 9.58 -22.18
CA SER A 11 7.14 8.84 -21.04
C SER A 11 6.09 8.98 -19.94
N ALA A 12 5.35 7.90 -19.68
CA ALA A 12 4.24 7.91 -18.75
C ALA A 12 4.71 8.58 -17.45
N LYS A 13 4.04 9.68 -17.09
CA LYS A 13 4.45 10.50 -15.95
C LYS A 13 4.60 9.59 -14.72
N PRO A 14 5.72 9.64 -13.98
CA PRO A 14 5.93 8.77 -12.85
C PRO A 14 4.81 8.96 -11.82
N LEU A 15 4.31 7.86 -11.28
CA LEU A 15 3.23 7.88 -10.31
C LEU A 15 3.60 8.70 -9.08
N THR A 16 2.64 9.49 -8.63
CA THR A 16 2.73 10.23 -7.37
C THR A 16 2.42 9.32 -6.19
N ALA A 17 2.98 9.62 -5.02
CA ALA A 17 2.72 8.85 -3.80
C ALA A 17 1.21 8.65 -3.50
N PRO A 18 0.32 9.66 -3.66
CA PRO A 18 -1.12 9.44 -3.47
C PRO A 18 -1.75 8.48 -4.47
N GLN A 19 -1.27 8.44 -5.72
CA GLN A 19 -1.75 7.49 -6.72
C GLN A 19 -1.35 6.07 -6.35
N VAL A 20 -0.10 5.87 -5.92
CA VAL A 20 0.42 4.58 -5.48
C VAL A 20 -0.35 4.08 -4.25
N LEU A 21 -0.57 4.93 -3.24
CA LEU A 21 -1.32 4.57 -2.04
C LEU A 21 -2.76 4.17 -2.35
N ARG A 22 -3.43 4.92 -3.25
CA ARG A 22 -4.79 4.59 -3.68
C ARG A 22 -4.84 3.24 -4.38
N ALA A 23 -3.96 3.03 -5.36
CA ALA A 23 -3.87 1.77 -6.10
C ALA A 23 -3.58 0.58 -5.16
N ALA A 24 -2.70 0.78 -4.17
CA ALA A 24 -2.38 -0.23 -3.18
C ALA A 24 -3.58 -0.59 -2.31
N HIS A 25 -4.31 0.40 -1.81
CA HIS A 25 -5.51 0.18 -0.99
C HIS A 25 -6.58 -0.58 -1.77
N GLU A 26 -6.84 -0.18 -3.02
CA GLU A 26 -7.85 -0.81 -3.87
C GLU A 26 -7.49 -2.28 -4.16
N GLN A 27 -6.27 -2.54 -4.64
CA GLN A 27 -5.81 -3.90 -4.97
C GLN A 27 -5.70 -4.80 -3.73
N PHE A 28 -5.20 -4.27 -2.61
CA PHE A 28 -5.12 -5.04 -1.37
C PHE A 28 -6.51 -5.41 -0.84
N ALA A 29 -7.46 -4.49 -0.90
CA ALA A 29 -8.83 -4.75 -0.49
C ALA A 29 -9.52 -5.77 -1.40
N GLU A 30 -9.29 -5.69 -2.71
CA GLU A 30 -9.79 -6.67 -3.67
C GLU A 30 -9.26 -8.09 -3.39
N LEU A 31 -7.96 -8.21 -3.09
CA LEU A 31 -7.32 -9.50 -2.83
C LEU A 31 -7.65 -10.10 -1.46
N THR A 32 -7.77 -9.28 -0.43
CA THR A 32 -7.87 -9.75 0.96
C THR A 32 -9.25 -9.58 1.58
N GLY A 33 -10.15 -8.82 0.94
CA GLY A 33 -11.44 -8.40 1.48
C GLY A 33 -11.32 -7.45 2.68
N ARG A 34 -10.15 -6.84 2.90
CA ARG A 34 -9.87 -5.99 4.06
C ARG A 34 -9.40 -4.61 3.64
N HIS A 35 -9.89 -3.59 4.35
CA HIS A 35 -9.49 -2.21 4.13
C HIS A 35 -8.43 -1.81 5.15
N PRO A 36 -7.28 -1.29 4.69
CA PRO A 36 -6.32 -0.64 5.58
C PRO A 36 -6.96 0.58 6.28
N GLU A 37 -6.72 0.70 7.58
CA GLU A 37 -7.08 1.90 8.35
C GLU A 37 -5.99 2.99 8.26
N GLY A 38 -4.76 2.58 7.99
CA GLY A 38 -3.62 3.47 7.91
C GLY A 38 -2.41 2.83 7.23
N VAL A 39 -1.41 3.66 6.96
CA VAL A 39 -0.12 3.25 6.41
C VAL A 39 0.98 3.78 7.33
N SER A 40 1.76 2.87 7.94
CA SER A 40 2.82 3.21 8.87
C SER A 40 4.18 3.42 8.21
N ARG A 41 4.37 2.85 7.01
CA ARG A 41 5.58 2.97 6.20
C ARG A 41 5.22 3.11 4.73
N PHE A 42 5.92 3.98 4.02
CA PHE A 42 5.77 4.15 2.57
C PHE A 42 7.10 4.59 1.97
N GLU A 43 7.71 3.72 1.17
CA GLU A 43 9.05 3.94 0.62
C GLU A 43 9.13 3.57 -0.86
N ARG A 44 9.85 4.38 -1.62
CA ARG A 44 10.23 4.06 -3.00
C ARG A 44 11.49 3.20 -2.98
N THR A 45 11.50 2.16 -3.80
CA THR A 45 12.65 1.27 -4.01
C THR A 45 13.08 1.33 -5.48
N GLU A 46 14.15 0.62 -5.84
CA GLU A 46 14.61 0.51 -7.22
C GLU A 46 13.58 -0.19 -8.12
N ASP A 47 12.89 -1.20 -7.59
CA ASP A 47 11.93 -2.04 -8.32
C ASP A 47 10.47 -1.55 -8.24
N GLY A 48 10.20 -0.50 -7.45
CA GLY A 48 8.85 0.01 -7.25
C GLY A 48 8.65 0.63 -5.88
N TRP A 49 7.69 0.12 -5.12
CA TRP A 49 7.30 0.67 -3.81
C TRP A 49 7.07 -0.43 -2.79
N VAL A 50 7.36 -0.11 -1.53
CA VAL A 50 7.01 -0.96 -0.39
C VAL A 50 6.30 -0.11 0.65
N LEU A 51 5.19 -0.62 1.17
CA LEU A 51 4.41 0.03 2.21
C LEU A 51 3.97 -0.95 3.29
N GLU A 52 3.74 -0.43 4.48
CA GLU A 52 3.16 -1.19 5.58
C GLU A 52 1.76 -0.65 5.90
N ALA A 53 0.75 -1.49 5.68
CA ALA A 53 -0.66 -1.18 5.89
C ALA A 53 -1.15 -1.79 7.21
N GLU A 54 -1.80 -0.97 8.02
CA GLU A 54 -2.44 -1.40 9.27
C GLU A 54 -3.89 -1.80 8.98
N VAL A 55 -4.26 -3.03 9.38
CA VAL A 55 -5.56 -3.63 9.07
C VAL A 55 -6.15 -4.24 10.33
N VAL A 56 -7.42 -3.95 10.61
CA VAL A 56 -8.15 -4.67 11.67
C VAL A 56 -8.51 -6.06 11.17
N GLU A 57 -7.97 -7.08 11.82
CA GLU A 57 -8.40 -8.45 11.54
C GLU A 57 -9.50 -8.93 12.47
N ILE A 58 -9.53 -8.43 13.72
CA ILE A 58 -10.52 -8.82 14.73
C ILE A 58 -11.00 -7.57 15.47
N THR A 59 -12.26 -7.20 15.26
CA THR A 59 -12.93 -6.13 16.01
C THR A 59 -13.37 -6.64 17.39
N ARG A 60 -13.11 -5.87 18.45
CA ARG A 60 -13.54 -6.18 19.83
C ARG A 60 -14.10 -4.94 20.54
N VAL A 61 -14.77 -5.16 21.68
CA VAL A 61 -15.29 -4.10 22.56
C VAL A 61 -14.66 -4.24 23.95
N PRO A 62 -14.02 -3.19 24.50
CA PRO A 62 -13.77 -1.88 23.89
C PRO A 62 -12.80 -1.96 22.69
N GLU A 63 -12.84 -0.97 21.79
CA GLU A 63 -12.07 -0.98 20.53
C GLU A 63 -10.56 -1.12 20.74
N THR A 64 -10.04 -0.69 21.90
CA THR A 64 -8.64 -0.84 22.30
C THR A 64 -8.19 -2.30 22.38
N MET A 65 -9.12 -3.26 22.53
CA MET A 65 -8.83 -4.70 22.52
C MET A 65 -8.88 -5.33 21.12
N SER A 66 -9.17 -4.55 20.07
CA SER A 66 -9.18 -5.05 18.69
C SER A 66 -7.77 -5.46 18.26
N VAL A 67 -7.68 -6.44 17.35
CA VAL A 67 -6.40 -6.92 16.83
C VAL A 67 -6.11 -6.25 15.49
N ILE A 68 -5.00 -5.51 15.45
CA ILE A 68 -4.42 -4.94 14.25
C ILE A 68 -3.35 -5.88 13.70
N ALA A 69 -3.31 -6.04 12.40
CA ALA A 69 -2.25 -6.69 11.66
C ALA A 69 -1.51 -5.66 10.81
N LEU A 70 -0.19 -5.77 10.78
CA LEU A 70 0.64 -5.00 9.86
C LEU A 70 0.94 -5.85 8.64
N TYR A 71 0.59 -5.35 7.46
CA TYR A 71 0.84 -5.99 6.19
C TYR A 71 1.88 -5.21 5.41
N GLU A 72 2.98 -5.85 5.06
CA GLU A 72 3.87 -5.31 4.03
C GLU A 72 3.25 -5.61 2.68
N VAL A 73 3.12 -4.58 1.85
CA VAL A 73 2.62 -4.64 0.48
C VAL A 73 3.72 -4.14 -0.44
N THR A 74 4.03 -4.92 -1.45
CA THR A 74 5.02 -4.62 -2.47
C THR A 74 4.31 -4.29 -3.77
N LEU A 75 4.73 -3.21 -4.40
CA LEU A 75 4.20 -2.74 -5.66
C LEU A 75 5.35 -2.57 -6.65
N ASP A 76 5.08 -2.76 -7.94
CA ASP A 76 6.01 -2.40 -9.00
C ASP A 76 6.05 -0.87 -9.24
N SER A 77 6.88 -0.45 -10.20
CA SER A 77 7.00 0.96 -10.59
C SER A 77 5.71 1.56 -11.18
N GLY A 78 4.80 0.71 -11.67
CA GLY A 78 3.47 1.05 -12.16
C GLY A 78 2.38 1.03 -11.07
N GLY A 79 2.74 0.79 -9.81
CA GLY A 79 1.79 0.76 -8.70
C GLY A 79 0.92 -0.50 -8.66
N LEU A 80 1.26 -1.55 -9.40
CA LEU A 80 0.58 -2.84 -9.34
C LEU A 80 1.10 -3.66 -8.17
N LEU A 81 0.19 -4.28 -7.43
CA LEU A 81 0.51 -5.11 -6.27
C LEU A 81 1.15 -6.41 -6.74
N THR A 82 2.42 -6.59 -6.40
CA THR A 82 3.21 -7.77 -6.76
C THR A 82 3.33 -8.76 -5.60
N GLY A 83 3.13 -8.31 -4.37
CA GLY A 83 3.10 -9.18 -3.21
C GLY A 83 2.53 -8.52 -1.97
N TYR A 84 2.07 -9.33 -1.03
CA TYR A 84 1.76 -8.88 0.32
C TYR A 84 2.04 -9.98 1.34
N ARG A 85 2.41 -9.60 2.56
CA ARG A 85 2.61 -10.54 3.68
C ARG A 85 2.26 -9.88 5.01
N ARG A 86 1.72 -10.68 5.92
CA ARG A 86 1.45 -10.23 7.30
C ARG A 86 2.77 -10.25 8.09
N VAL A 87 3.23 -9.09 8.55
CA VAL A 87 4.50 -8.94 9.26
C VAL A 87 4.32 -9.19 10.76
N ARG A 88 3.27 -8.62 11.36
CA ARG A 88 2.98 -8.77 12.80
C ARG A 88 1.50 -8.57 13.11
N ARG A 89 1.12 -8.90 14.34
CA ARG A 89 -0.19 -8.57 14.94
C ARG A 89 0.02 -7.96 16.33
N TYR A 90 -0.82 -7.01 16.70
CA TYR A 90 -0.82 -6.37 18.02
C TYR A 90 -2.23 -5.92 18.39
N GLU A 91 -2.46 -5.67 19.67
CA GLU A 91 -3.72 -5.07 20.14
C GLU A 91 -3.72 -3.56 19.87
N ARG A 92 -4.84 -3.01 19.42
CA ARG A 92 -4.99 -1.61 19.03
C ARG A 92 -4.53 -0.63 20.13
N GLY A 93 -4.83 -0.95 21.38
CA GLY A 93 -4.48 -0.13 22.54
C GLY A 93 -3.04 -0.30 23.03
N ARG A 94 -2.24 -1.19 22.41
CA ARG A 94 -0.86 -1.40 22.83
C ARG A 94 0.02 -0.27 22.29
N THR A 95 0.28 0.72 23.13
CA THR A 95 1.37 1.68 22.90
C THR A 95 2.70 0.94 23.05
N ASP A 96 3.68 1.22 22.19
CA ASP A 96 5.03 0.67 22.30
C ASP A 96 5.59 1.02 23.69
N SER A 97 5.71 0.01 24.55
CA SER A 97 6.36 0.14 25.85
C SER A 97 7.86 0.19 25.57
N ARG A 98 8.38 1.43 25.50
CA ARG A 98 9.81 1.74 25.40
C ARG A 98 10.68 0.92 26.34
#